data_AF-A0A962LZN5-F1
#
_entry.id   AF-A0A962LZN5-F1
#
_cell.length_a   1.000
_cell.length_b   1.000
_cell.length_c   1.000
_cell.angle_alpha   90.00
_cell.angle_beta   90.00
_cell.angle_gamma   90.00
#
_symmetry.space_group_name_H-M   'P 1'
#
loop_
_entity.id
_entity.type
_entity.pdbx_description
1 polymer ?
#
loop_
_entity_poly.entity_id
_entity_poly.type
_entity_poly.pdbx_seq_one_letter_code
_entity_poly.pdbx_strand_id
1 'polypeptide(L)'
;MRNRSPHRPPLATAVLALVALALLAAVRPTAAGAATAVFAGGCFWCMEAVYQEHEGVSDVISGFTGGTLQNPSYSGNHEGHYEAVQVSYDPAVVSYEELLDLYWRNIDPFDGDGQFCDRGPSYRSAIFVADAAQRKLAEQSLAAVAQRFPEQTI
;
A
#
# COMPACT_ATOMS: atom_id res chain seq x y z
N MET A 1 -44.33 -17.56 -60.42
CA MET A 1 -43.47 -16.59 -59.71
C MET A 1 -44.12 -16.28 -58.36
N ARG A 2 -43.68 -16.92 -57.26
CA ARG A 2 -44.20 -16.65 -55.91
C ARG A 2 -43.25 -15.68 -55.21
N ASN A 3 -43.70 -14.44 -55.10
CA ASN A 3 -43.05 -13.36 -54.38
C ASN A 3 -42.99 -13.71 -52.89
N ARG A 4 -41.79 -13.95 -52.34
CA ARG A 4 -41.59 -14.17 -50.90
C ARG A 4 -41.36 -12.82 -50.24
N SER A 5 -42.35 -12.36 -49.48
CA SER A 5 -42.21 -11.18 -48.62
C SER A 5 -41.16 -11.42 -47.53
N PRO A 6 -40.33 -10.42 -47.16
CA PRO A 6 -39.31 -10.58 -46.14
C PRO A 6 -39.94 -10.59 -44.74
N HIS A 7 -39.63 -11.63 -43.96
CA HIS A 7 -39.99 -11.69 -42.54
C HIS A 7 -39.21 -10.63 -41.76
N ARG A 8 -39.91 -9.61 -41.28
CA ARG A 8 -39.39 -8.67 -40.27
C ARG A 8 -39.51 -9.33 -38.90
N PRO A 9 -38.42 -9.47 -38.12
CA PRO A 9 -38.50 -10.02 -36.78
C PRO A 9 -39.34 -9.10 -35.86
N PRO A 10 -40.07 -9.66 -34.89
CA PRO A 10 -40.94 -8.88 -34.00
C PRO A 10 -40.11 -7.94 -33.12
N LEU A 11 -40.54 -6.66 -33.01
CA LEU A 11 -39.84 -5.61 -32.23
C LEU A 11 -39.54 -6.00 -30.77
N ALA A 12 -40.29 -6.95 -30.19
CA ALA A 12 -40.15 -7.36 -28.79
C ALA A 12 -38.78 -7.98 -28.44
N THR A 13 -38.13 -8.68 -29.38
CA THR A 13 -36.80 -9.27 -29.13
C THR A 13 -35.67 -8.25 -29.18
N ALA A 14 -35.82 -7.18 -29.96
CA ALA A 14 -34.85 -6.08 -30.01
C ALA A 14 -34.82 -5.27 -28.70
N VAL A 15 -35.98 -5.08 -28.07
CA VAL A 15 -36.09 -4.34 -26.80
C VAL A 15 -35.47 -5.11 -25.63
N LEU A 16 -35.71 -6.43 -25.54
CA LEU A 16 -35.09 -7.26 -24.48
C LEU A 16 -33.56 -7.31 -24.58
N ALA A 17 -33.00 -7.39 -25.78
CA ALA A 17 -31.56 -7.39 -26.00
C ALA A 17 -30.89 -6.06 -25.61
N LEU A 18 -31.57 -4.92 -25.86
CA LEU A 18 -31.09 -3.59 -25.47
C LEU A 18 -31.12 -3.36 -23.95
N VAL A 19 -32.12 -3.89 -23.25
CA VAL A 19 -32.21 -3.82 -21.78
C VAL A 19 -31.12 -4.67 -21.11
N ALA A 20 -30.83 -5.86 -21.64
CA ALA A 20 -29.75 -6.73 -21.15
C ALA A 20 -28.36 -6.10 -21.36
N LEU A 21 -28.13 -5.43 -22.49
CA LEU A 21 -26.88 -4.73 -22.79
C LEU A 21 -26.68 -3.47 -21.90
N ALA A 22 -27.76 -2.76 -21.58
CA ALA A 22 -27.72 -1.62 -20.65
C ALA A 22 -27.46 -2.05 -19.19
N LEU A 23 -27.93 -3.23 -18.76
CA LEU A 23 -27.67 -3.78 -17.43
C LEU A 23 -26.22 -4.27 -17.26
N LEU A 24 -25.57 -4.77 -18.32
CA LEU A 24 -24.15 -5.11 -18.31
C LEU A 24 -23.23 -3.87 -18.24
N ALA A 25 -23.63 -2.75 -18.83
CA ALA A 25 -22.86 -1.51 -18.82
C ALA A 25 -22.92 -0.74 -17.47
N ALA A 26 -23.83 -1.12 -16.56
CA ALA A 26 -24.01 -0.46 -15.28
C ALA A 26 -23.14 -1.06 -14.15
N VAL A 27 -22.47 -2.19 -14.39
CA VAL A 27 -21.49 -2.74 -13.44
C VAL A 27 -20.22 -1.92 -13.56
N ARG A 28 -20.14 -0.83 -12.78
CA ARG A 28 -18.88 -0.14 -12.55
C ARG A 28 -18.00 -1.08 -11.73
N PRO A 29 -16.74 -1.36 -12.13
CA PRO A 29 -15.80 -1.92 -11.18
C PRO A 29 -15.77 -0.93 -10.00
N THR A 30 -16.13 -1.40 -8.81
CA THR A 30 -15.69 -0.73 -7.59
C THR A 30 -14.19 -0.73 -7.68
N ALA A 31 -13.55 0.45 -7.66
CA ALA A 31 -12.10 0.52 -7.50
C ALA A 31 -11.73 -0.45 -6.38
N ALA A 32 -10.97 -1.49 -6.71
CA ALA A 32 -10.49 -2.44 -5.72
C ALA A 32 -9.77 -1.60 -4.66
N GLY A 33 -10.24 -1.72 -3.41
CA GLY A 33 -10.08 -0.68 -2.40
C GLY A 33 -8.62 -0.29 -2.18
N ALA A 34 -8.38 1.02 -2.09
CA ALA A 34 -7.09 1.55 -1.65
C ALA A 34 -6.71 0.89 -0.32
N ALA A 35 -5.51 0.32 -0.27
CA ALA A 35 -4.90 -0.26 0.91
C ALA A 35 -3.87 0.70 1.50
N THR A 36 -3.54 0.53 2.78
CA THR A 36 -2.54 1.36 3.45
C THR A 36 -1.46 0.53 4.11
N ALA A 37 -0.21 0.96 4.03
CA ALA A 37 0.93 0.41 4.73
C ALA A 37 1.63 1.50 5.54
N VAL A 38 2.24 1.16 6.68
CA VAL A 38 2.91 2.15 7.55
C VAL A 38 4.31 1.67 7.91
N PHE A 39 5.30 2.49 7.57
CA PHE A 39 6.73 2.18 7.71
C PHE A 39 7.46 3.31 8.44
N ALA A 40 8.33 2.96 9.38
CA ALA A 40 9.31 3.85 10.01
C ALA A 40 10.71 3.35 9.66
N GLY A 41 11.59 4.23 9.19
CA GLY A 41 12.87 3.84 8.60
C GLY A 41 13.94 4.91 8.64
N GLY A 42 13.86 5.83 9.62
CA GLY A 42 14.71 7.02 9.68
C GLY A 42 13.90 8.29 9.44
N CYS A 43 14.52 9.33 8.88
CA CYS A 43 13.82 10.55 8.49
C CYS A 43 12.64 10.25 7.56
N PHE A 44 11.44 10.69 7.93
CA PHE A 44 10.23 10.42 7.16
C PHE A 44 10.24 10.96 5.72
N TRP A 45 10.98 12.03 5.41
CA TRP A 45 11.08 12.60 4.07
C TRP A 45 11.90 11.70 3.15
N CYS A 46 12.93 11.05 3.71
CA CYS A 46 13.71 10.05 3.00
C CYS A 46 12.82 8.84 2.67
N MET A 47 12.03 8.38 3.64
CA MET A 47 11.10 7.27 3.43
C MET A 47 9.93 7.63 2.51
N GLU A 48 9.45 8.88 2.54
CA GLU A 48 8.39 9.37 1.65
C GLU A 48 8.85 9.30 0.19
N ALA A 49 10.07 9.78 -0.07
CA ALA A 49 10.68 9.75 -1.40
C ALA A 49 10.86 8.32 -1.95
N VAL A 50 10.98 7.29 -1.11
CA VAL A 50 11.05 5.88 -1.55
C VAL A 50 9.77 5.44 -2.23
N TYR A 51 8.61 5.92 -1.77
CA TYR A 51 7.30 5.41 -2.23
C TYR A 51 6.56 6.35 -3.17
N GLN A 52 6.77 7.67 -3.08
CA GLN A 52 5.89 8.67 -3.71
C GLN A 52 5.77 8.54 -5.25
N GLU A 53 6.78 8.01 -5.93
CA GLU A 53 6.81 7.84 -7.40
C GLU A 53 6.59 6.38 -7.83
N HIS A 54 6.33 5.47 -6.89
CA HIS A 54 6.16 4.07 -7.22
C HIS A 54 4.82 3.82 -7.90
N GLU A 55 4.82 3.08 -9.01
CA GLU A 55 3.59 2.71 -9.71
C GLU A 55 2.63 1.97 -8.75
N GLY A 56 1.36 2.36 -8.76
CA GLY A 56 0.34 1.83 -7.85
C GLY A 56 0.26 2.52 -6.49
N VAL A 57 1.22 3.37 -6.11
CA VAL A 57 1.10 4.24 -4.93
C VAL A 57 0.33 5.51 -5.31
N SER A 58 -0.69 5.86 -4.53
CA SER A 58 -1.55 7.01 -4.78
C SER A 58 -1.27 8.19 -3.87
N ASP A 59 -0.74 7.94 -2.67
CA ASP A 59 -0.38 8.99 -1.72
C ASP A 59 0.64 8.46 -0.69
N VAL A 60 1.48 9.35 -0.17
CA VAL A 60 2.44 9.04 0.90
C VAL A 60 2.46 10.18 1.89
N ILE A 61 2.07 9.91 3.14
CA ILE A 61 1.93 10.95 4.17
C ILE A 61 2.98 10.72 5.26
N SER A 62 3.88 11.69 5.42
CA SER A 62 4.81 11.76 6.55
C SER A 62 4.11 12.13 7.86
N GLY A 63 4.45 11.44 8.95
CA GLY A 63 3.86 11.65 10.26
C GLY A 63 4.57 10.91 11.40
N PHE A 64 3.86 10.74 12.51
CA PHE A 64 4.39 10.14 13.74
C PHE A 64 3.49 9.03 14.26
N THR A 65 4.06 7.91 14.72
CA THR A 65 3.28 6.78 15.26
C THR A 65 4.08 5.98 16.31
N GLY A 66 3.45 4.99 16.94
CA GLY A 66 4.09 4.09 17.91
C GLY A 66 4.25 4.64 19.34
N GLY A 67 4.13 5.94 19.54
CA GLY A 67 4.15 6.58 20.85
C GLY A 67 2.77 6.75 21.49
N THR A 68 2.74 7.35 22.68
CA THR A 68 1.50 7.60 23.45
C THR A 68 1.12 9.08 23.53
N LEU A 69 2.00 9.98 23.07
CA LEU A 69 1.76 11.41 23.08
C LEU A 69 0.62 11.74 22.10
N GLN A 70 -0.32 12.57 22.56
CA GLN A 70 -1.42 13.03 21.72
C GLN A 70 -0.96 14.21 20.85
N ASN A 71 -1.31 14.17 19.56
CA ASN A 71 -1.01 15.21 18.58
C ASN A 71 0.48 15.61 18.54
N PRO A 72 1.39 14.65 18.28
CA PRO A 72 2.82 14.95 18.14
C PRO A 72 3.05 15.94 17.00
N SER A 73 4.10 16.76 17.12
CA SER A 73 4.49 17.71 16.08
C SER A 73 6.00 17.78 15.91
N TYR A 74 6.43 18.05 14.68
CA TYR A 74 7.84 18.13 14.32
C TYR A 74 8.59 19.23 15.09
N SER A 75 8.06 20.45 15.08
CA SER A 75 8.67 21.60 15.77
C SER A 75 8.43 21.62 17.28
N GLY A 76 7.57 20.74 17.79
CA GLY A 76 7.16 20.71 19.19
C GLY A 76 7.68 19.48 19.88
N ASN A 77 6.75 18.61 20.29
CA ASN A 77 7.07 17.37 20.96
C ASN A 77 6.53 16.19 20.14
N HIS A 78 7.37 15.19 19.94
CA HIS A 78 7.05 13.89 19.33
C HIS A 78 7.79 12.76 20.08
N GLU A 79 8.14 13.00 21.35
CA GLU A 79 8.84 12.04 22.20
C GLU A 79 8.09 10.70 22.26
N GLY A 80 8.85 9.61 22.12
CA GLY A 80 8.33 8.25 22.12
C GLY A 80 7.67 7.82 20.80
N HIS A 81 7.50 8.72 19.82
CA HIS A 81 7.05 8.36 18.48
C HIS A 81 8.22 8.08 17.55
N TYR A 82 7.95 7.22 16.58
CA TYR A 82 8.73 7.04 15.36
C TYR A 82 8.31 8.09 14.34
N GLU A 83 9.26 8.61 13.58
CA GLU A 83 8.97 9.18 12.26
C GLU A 83 8.56 8.04 11.31
N ALA A 84 7.43 8.20 10.64
CA ALA A 84 6.86 7.16 9.80
C ALA A 84 6.13 7.77 8.60
N VAL A 85 5.94 6.94 7.58
CA VAL A 85 5.11 7.24 6.41
C VAL A 85 3.91 6.31 6.36
N GLN A 86 2.74 6.85 6.01
CA GLN A 86 1.57 6.07 5.58
C GLN A 86 1.52 6.07 4.06
N VAL A 87 1.66 4.89 3.45
CA VAL A 87 1.60 4.67 2.00
C VAL A 87 0.21 4.19 1.64
N SER A 88 -0.52 4.96 0.84
CA SER A 88 -1.79 4.55 0.22
C SER A 88 -1.51 3.97 -1.16
N TYR A 89 -2.02 2.76 -1.46
CA TYR A 89 -1.70 2.05 -2.69
C TYR A 89 -2.86 1.22 -3.23
N ASP A 90 -2.83 0.92 -4.53
CA ASP A 90 -3.74 -0.02 -5.20
C ASP A 90 -3.13 -1.45 -5.15
N PRO A 91 -3.70 -2.38 -4.36
CA PRO A 91 -3.19 -3.74 -4.25
C PRO A 91 -3.32 -4.56 -5.54
N ALA A 92 -4.05 -4.07 -6.55
CA ALA A 92 -4.10 -4.68 -7.88
C ALA A 92 -2.91 -4.29 -8.77
N VAL A 93 -2.16 -3.25 -8.40
CA VAL A 93 -1.01 -2.72 -9.16
C VAL A 93 0.30 -2.97 -8.44
N VAL A 94 0.35 -2.75 -7.12
CA VAL A 94 1.53 -3.01 -6.27
C VAL A 94 1.12 -3.80 -5.02
N SER A 95 1.87 -4.85 -4.72
CA SER A 95 1.64 -5.71 -3.56
C SER A 95 2.26 -5.15 -2.27
N TYR A 96 1.77 -5.61 -1.13
CA TYR A 96 2.38 -5.26 0.16
C TYR A 96 3.80 -5.81 0.28
N GLU A 97 4.05 -7.00 -0.28
CA GLU A 97 5.37 -7.61 -0.37
C GLU A 97 6.36 -6.76 -1.15
N GLU A 98 5.93 -6.14 -2.26
CA GLU A 98 6.78 -5.20 -3.01
C GLU A 98 7.11 -3.95 -2.19
N LEU A 99 6.15 -3.42 -1.40
CA LEU A 99 6.40 -2.29 -0.50
C LEU A 99 7.37 -2.66 0.63
N LEU A 100 7.29 -3.89 1.17
CA LEU A 100 8.26 -4.41 2.14
C LEU A 100 9.65 -4.56 1.51
N ASP A 101 9.71 -5.02 0.27
CA ASP A 101 10.94 -5.15 -0.50
C ASP A 101 11.63 -3.80 -0.73
N LEU A 102 10.86 -2.75 -1.02
CA LEU A 102 11.36 -1.38 -1.07
C LEU A 102 11.86 -0.91 0.30
N TYR A 103 11.09 -1.20 1.36
CA TYR A 103 11.46 -0.85 2.74
C TYR A 103 12.85 -1.39 3.10
N TRP A 104 13.06 -2.72 2.97
CA TRP A 104 14.32 -3.37 3.36
C TRP A 104 15.55 -2.94 2.57
N ARG A 105 15.38 -2.38 1.37
CA ARG A 105 16.49 -1.85 0.55
C ARG A 105 16.90 -0.42 0.94
N ASN A 106 16.06 0.28 1.69
CA ASN A 106 16.24 1.70 2.02
C ASN A 106 16.46 1.96 3.52
N ILE A 107 16.58 0.90 4.32
CA ILE A 107 16.83 0.96 5.77
C ILE A 107 17.96 0.00 6.13
N ASP A 108 18.66 0.24 7.24
CA ASP A 108 19.56 -0.73 7.86
C ASP A 108 18.78 -1.51 8.94
N PRO A 109 18.44 -2.79 8.71
CA PRO A 109 17.60 -3.56 9.63
C PRO A 109 18.37 -4.01 10.88
N PHE A 110 19.68 -3.79 10.94
CA PHE A 110 20.53 -4.20 12.06
C PHE A 110 20.89 -3.04 12.99
N ASP A 111 20.44 -1.82 12.68
CA ASP A 111 20.71 -0.62 13.47
C ASP A 111 19.52 -0.24 14.36
N GLY A 112 19.59 -0.65 15.62
CA GLY A 112 18.58 -0.37 16.64
C GLY A 112 18.64 1.06 17.23
N ASP A 113 19.61 1.88 16.86
CA ASP A 113 19.86 3.19 17.49
C ASP A 113 19.53 4.38 16.58
N GLY A 114 19.05 4.11 15.36
CA GLY A 114 18.69 5.10 14.34
C GLY A 114 19.03 4.59 12.95
N GLN A 115 18.86 5.42 11.93
CA GLN A 115 19.10 5.03 10.54
C GLN A 115 20.08 5.99 9.90
N PHE A 116 21.18 5.46 9.39
CA PHE A 116 22.24 6.24 8.73
C PHE A 116 22.71 7.42 9.62
N CYS A 117 22.58 8.66 9.12
CA CYS A 117 22.92 9.89 9.82
C CYS A 117 21.88 10.30 10.88
N ASP A 118 20.66 9.76 10.82
CA ASP A 118 19.54 10.11 11.71
C ASP A 118 19.58 9.22 12.95
N ARG A 119 19.91 9.80 14.11
CA ARG A 119 20.12 9.04 15.36
C ARG A 119 19.09 9.36 16.40
N GLY A 120 18.66 8.34 17.14
CA GLY A 120 17.74 8.46 18.27
C GLY A 120 16.43 7.70 18.08
N PRO A 121 15.58 7.66 19.12
CA PRO A 121 14.42 6.77 19.17
C PRO A 121 13.43 6.96 18.03
N SER A 122 13.24 8.19 17.57
CA SER A 122 12.29 8.50 16.49
C SER A 122 12.73 8.00 15.12
N TYR A 123 14.02 7.74 14.94
CA TYR A 123 14.59 7.33 13.65
C TYR A 123 14.84 5.83 13.58
N ARG A 124 14.33 5.05 14.53
CA ARG A 124 14.44 3.59 14.51
C ARG A 124 13.55 2.98 13.43
N SER A 125 13.89 1.79 12.98
CA SER A 125 13.11 1.04 11.99
C SER A 125 11.91 0.33 12.65
N ALA A 126 10.72 0.41 12.06
CA ALA A 126 9.54 -0.35 12.49
C ALA A 126 8.50 -0.48 11.37
N ILE A 127 7.72 -1.57 11.40
CA ILE A 127 6.58 -1.81 10.50
C ILE A 127 5.30 -1.86 11.32
N PHE A 128 4.37 -0.95 11.07
CA PHE A 128 3.10 -0.86 11.79
C PHE A 128 1.98 -1.51 10.97
N VAL A 129 1.79 -2.81 11.20
CA VAL A 129 0.86 -3.63 10.41
C VAL A 129 -0.60 -3.33 10.75
N ALA A 130 -1.43 -3.18 9.71
CA ALA A 130 -2.86 -2.87 9.84
C ALA A 130 -3.70 -4.10 10.23
N ASP A 131 -3.28 -5.29 9.82
CA ASP A 131 -4.02 -6.53 10.03
C ASP A 131 -3.10 -7.77 10.12
N ALA A 132 -3.73 -8.94 10.31
CA ALA A 132 -3.02 -10.21 10.42
C ALA A 132 -2.34 -10.66 9.11
N ALA A 133 -2.83 -10.22 7.94
CA ALA A 133 -2.21 -10.55 6.67
C ALA A 133 -0.91 -9.75 6.50
N GLN A 134 -0.94 -8.44 6.76
CA GLN A 134 0.28 -7.62 6.77
C GLN A 134 1.28 -8.09 7.82
N ARG A 135 0.81 -8.50 9.02
CA ARG A 135 1.68 -9.09 10.05
C ARG A 135 2.44 -10.30 9.51
N LYS A 136 1.71 -11.26 8.95
CA LYS A 136 2.31 -12.48 8.41
C LYS A 136 3.34 -12.16 7.33
N LEU A 137 3.02 -11.29 6.38
CA LEU A 137 3.91 -10.92 5.29
C LEU A 137 5.15 -10.15 5.79
N ALA A 138 4.97 -9.23 6.74
CA ALA A 138 6.08 -8.50 7.35
C ALA A 138 7.05 -9.45 8.07
N GLU A 139 6.53 -10.36 8.90
CA GLU A 139 7.33 -11.37 9.62
C GLU A 139 8.05 -12.32 8.65
N GLN A 140 7.40 -12.72 7.56
CA GLN A 140 8.03 -13.52 6.50
C GLN A 140 9.15 -12.77 5.79
N SER A 141 8.94 -11.48 5.46
CA SER A 141 9.97 -10.66 4.82
C SER A 141 11.17 -10.43 5.74
N LEU A 142 10.94 -10.21 7.04
CA LEU A 142 11.98 -10.09 8.06
C LEU A 142 12.80 -11.38 8.17
N ALA A 143 12.12 -12.54 8.19
CA ALA A 143 12.79 -13.83 8.22
C ALA A 143 13.66 -14.06 6.97
N ALA A 144 13.22 -13.60 5.80
CA ALA A 144 14.02 -13.67 4.58
C ALA A 144 15.27 -12.77 4.64
N VAL A 145 15.16 -11.58 5.23
CA VAL A 145 16.32 -10.69 5.50
C VAL A 145 17.30 -11.38 6.46
N ALA A 146 16.81 -11.91 7.58
CA ALA A 146 17.66 -12.61 8.55
C ALA A 146 18.40 -13.81 7.94
N GLN A 147 17.73 -14.59 7.08
CA GLN A 147 18.36 -15.71 6.37
C GLN A 147 19.48 -15.26 5.42
N ARG A 148 19.37 -14.06 4.83
CA ARG A 148 20.39 -13.51 3.94
C ARG A 148 21.63 -13.03 4.70
N PHE A 149 21.48 -12.69 5.98
CA PHE A 149 22.55 -12.15 6.83
C PHE A 149 22.67 -12.95 8.14
N PRO A 150 23.07 -14.23 8.08
CA PRO A 150 23.02 -15.14 9.22
C PRO A 150 23.93 -14.76 10.40
N GLU A 151 24.93 -13.90 10.16
CA GLU A 151 25.88 -13.43 11.18
C GLU A 151 25.44 -12.12 11.86
N GLN A 152 24.33 -11.52 11.43
CA GLN A 152 23.80 -10.27 11.97
C GLN A 152 22.52 -10.54 12.78
N THR A 153 22.26 -9.68 13.77
CA THR A 153 21.04 -9.72 14.57
C THR A 153 20.16 -8.53 14.22
N ILE A 154 18.89 -8.81 13.93
CA ILE A 154 17.83 -7.81 13.73
C ILE A 154 17.15 -7.52 15.07
#